data_AF-A0A533Z7D0-F1
#
_entry.id   AF-A0A533Z7D0-F1
#
_cell.length_a   1.000
_cell.length_b   1.000
_cell.length_c   1.000
_cell.angle_alpha   90.00
_cell.angle_beta   90.00
_cell.angle_gamma   90.00
#
_symmetry.space_group_name_H-M   'P 1'
#
loop_
_entity.id
_entity.type
_entity.pdbx_description
1 polymer ?
#
loop_
_entity_poly.entity_id
_entity_poly.type
_entity_poly.pdbx_seq_one_letter_code
_entity_poly.pdbx_strand_id
1 'polypeptide(L)'
;MAAGVDRSAPTKPPGEGKARGESGSHGQTSEWGKERTLNITINYLAVLIAAVITFVIGGLWYSPAMFGRRWMMAVGKTEEECKKGNRSVALIGAFVAALMMAYVLAIFIGFAQAKTIFQGVTIGLWSWVGFVAAPTLSNYLFSGWSRDLYLINNSYYLVSLLVMGAVLAMWT
;
A
#
# COMPACT_ATOMS: atom_id res chain seq x y z
N MET A 1 -7.88 31.20 37.15
CA MET A 1 -7.73 31.64 35.74
C MET A 1 -6.43 31.07 35.21
N ALA A 2 -6.48 30.31 34.12
CA ALA A 2 -5.36 29.61 33.51
C ALA A 2 -4.91 30.32 32.22
N ALA A 3 -3.60 30.28 31.92
CA ALA A 3 -3.01 29.84 30.64
C ALA A 3 -1.54 30.32 30.52
N GLY A 4 -0.60 29.37 30.41
CA GLY A 4 0.80 29.61 30.03
C GLY A 4 0.93 29.67 28.50
N VAL A 5 1.59 30.72 27.97
CA VAL A 5 2.97 30.76 27.47
C VAL A 5 3.20 29.92 26.20
N ASP A 6 3.10 30.60 25.06
CA ASP A 6 3.64 30.22 23.76
C ASP A 6 5.10 30.73 23.64
N ARG A 7 6.02 29.86 23.21
CA ARG A 7 7.43 30.17 22.92
C ARG A 7 7.89 29.33 21.74
N SER A 8 8.15 29.97 20.60
CA SER A 8 9.50 30.14 20.02
C SER A 8 9.47 30.26 18.48
N ALA A 9 9.83 31.44 17.97
CA ALA A 9 10.30 31.66 16.61
C ALA A 9 11.75 32.18 16.69
N PRO A 10 12.70 31.70 15.86
CA PRO A 10 14.09 32.13 15.94
C PRO A 10 14.31 33.48 15.26
N THR A 11 15.07 34.34 15.94
CA THR A 11 15.41 35.71 15.55
C THR A 11 16.51 35.73 14.48
N LYS A 12 16.30 36.53 13.42
CA LYS A 12 17.30 36.83 12.38
C LYS A 12 18.43 37.71 12.98
N PRO A 13 19.72 37.47 12.67
CA PRO A 13 20.80 38.32 13.17
C PRO A 13 20.86 39.69 12.45
N PRO A 14 21.32 40.77 13.12
CA PRO A 14 21.31 42.14 12.57
C PRO A 14 22.48 42.38 11.61
N GLY A 15 22.25 43.25 10.62
CA GLY A 15 23.04 43.35 9.39
C GLY A 15 24.35 44.16 9.39
N GLU A 16 25.08 43.92 8.31
CA GLU A 16 25.89 44.82 7.47
C GLU A 16 26.94 45.76 8.11
N GLY A 17 28.22 45.40 7.92
CA GLY A 17 29.35 46.33 7.86
C GLY A 17 30.09 46.16 6.53
N LYS A 18 30.08 47.18 5.67
CA LYS A 18 30.74 47.19 4.37
C LYS A 18 32.22 47.55 4.52
N ALA A 19 33.14 46.66 4.16
CA ALA A 19 34.55 46.98 3.92
C ALA A 19 35.08 46.22 2.71
N ARG A 20 36.05 46.86 2.05
CA ARG A 20 36.44 46.75 0.64
C ARG A 20 37.66 45.84 0.49
N GLY A 21 37.63 45.00 -0.55
CA GLY A 21 38.80 44.39 -1.17
C GLY A 21 39.15 43.01 -0.62
N GLU A 22 38.93 41.98 -1.42
CA GLU A 22 39.96 41.00 -1.81
C GLU A 22 39.35 39.95 -2.75
N SER A 23 40.09 39.64 -3.81
CA SER A 23 39.78 38.65 -4.82
C SER A 23 39.83 37.24 -4.22
N GLY A 24 38.72 36.52 -4.30
CA GLY A 24 38.65 35.11 -3.94
C GLY A 24 37.52 34.45 -4.69
N SER A 25 37.79 34.04 -5.94
CA SER A 25 36.92 33.17 -6.72
C SER A 25 36.80 31.81 -6.03
N HIS A 26 35.78 31.62 -5.19
CA HIS A 26 35.24 30.31 -4.88
C HIS A 26 33.72 30.41 -4.78
N GLY A 27 33.05 29.94 -5.83
CA GLY A 27 31.60 29.81 -5.87
C GLY A 27 31.11 28.83 -4.80
N GLN A 28 30.78 29.33 -3.63
CA GLN A 28 29.88 28.66 -2.70
C GLN A 28 28.44 28.96 -3.13
N THR A 29 27.98 28.27 -4.17
CA THR A 29 26.54 28.19 -4.44
C THR A 29 25.91 27.39 -3.32
N SER A 30 25.01 28.03 -2.57
CA SER A 30 24.31 27.50 -1.42
C SER A 30 23.73 26.10 -1.67
N GLU A 31 24.21 25.09 -0.94
CA GLU A 31 23.63 23.75 -0.88
C GLU A 31 22.24 23.71 -0.18
N TRP A 32 21.73 24.86 0.26
CA TRP A 32 20.45 25.07 0.95
C TRP A 32 19.18 24.79 0.13
N GLY A 33 19.31 24.22 -1.08
CA GLY A 33 18.20 23.99 -2.00
C GLY A 33 18.26 22.68 -2.79
N LYS A 34 19.05 21.68 -2.36
CA LYS A 34 18.91 20.32 -2.91
C LYS A 34 17.64 19.70 -2.30
N GLU A 35 16.48 20.10 -2.82
CA GLU A 35 15.24 19.38 -2.57
C GLU A 35 15.48 17.89 -2.92
N ARG A 36 15.40 17.01 -1.92
CA ARG A 36 15.37 15.57 -2.17
C ARG A 36 14.01 15.24 -2.79
N THR A 37 13.88 15.47 -4.09
CA THR A 37 12.74 14.98 -4.85
C THR A 37 12.83 13.46 -4.87
N LEU A 38 11.86 12.80 -4.21
CA LEU A 38 11.72 11.35 -4.29
C LEU A 38 11.23 11.01 -5.70
N ASN A 39 12.16 10.73 -6.60
CA ASN A 39 11.83 10.28 -7.95
C ASN A 39 11.42 8.80 -7.88
N ILE A 40 10.11 8.56 -7.75
CA ILE A 40 9.53 7.21 -7.78
C ILE A 40 9.31 6.82 -9.24
N THR A 41 10.04 5.80 -9.70
CA THR A 41 9.81 5.19 -11.01
C THR A 41 8.96 3.94 -10.84
N ILE A 42 7.81 3.89 -11.51
CA ILE A 42 6.88 2.74 -11.44
C ILE A 42 6.97 1.94 -12.74
N ASN A 43 7.24 0.64 -12.61
CA ASN A 43 7.16 -0.29 -13.73
C ASN A 43 5.70 -0.75 -13.93
N TYR A 44 5.00 -0.15 -14.90
CA TYR A 44 3.61 -0.47 -15.19
C TYR A 44 3.38 -1.92 -15.65
N LEU A 45 4.37 -2.54 -16.28
CA LEU A 45 4.28 -3.97 -16.66
C LEU A 45 4.32 -4.86 -15.40
N ALA A 46 5.19 -4.56 -14.44
CA ALA A 46 5.23 -5.26 -13.16
C ALA A 46 3.91 -5.12 -12.39
N VAL A 47 3.30 -3.93 -12.40
CA VAL A 47 1.98 -3.67 -11.81
C VAL A 47 0.91 -4.54 -12.45
N LEU A 48 0.87 -4.60 -13.79
CA LEU A 48 -0.09 -5.43 -14.51
C LEU A 48 0.09 -6.92 -14.20
N ILE A 49 1.33 -7.42 -14.20
CA ILE A 49 1.64 -8.82 -13.88
C ILE A 49 1.23 -9.15 -12.45
N ALA A 50 1.56 -8.30 -11.49
CA ALA A 50 1.19 -8.50 -10.09
C ALA A 50 -0.34 -8.54 -9.92
N ALA A 51 -1.07 -7.65 -10.58
CA ALA A 51 -2.53 -7.64 -10.56
C ALA A 51 -3.16 -8.90 -11.18
N VAL A 52 -2.62 -9.38 -12.32
CA VAL A 52 -3.08 -10.63 -12.95
C VAL A 52 -2.85 -11.82 -12.02
N ILE A 53 -1.67 -11.91 -11.39
CA ILE A 53 -1.37 -12.98 -10.42
C ILE A 53 -2.37 -12.93 -9.25
N THR A 54 -2.58 -11.76 -8.64
CA THR A 54 -3.55 -11.59 -7.56
C THR A 54 -4.98 -11.92 -7.98
N PHE A 55 -5.39 -11.55 -9.19
CA PHE A 55 -6.69 -11.90 -9.74
C PHE A 55 -6.88 -13.42 -9.89
N VAL A 56 -5.85 -14.12 -10.39
CA VAL A 56 -5.84 -15.58 -10.48
C VAL A 56 -5.88 -16.22 -9.08
N ILE A 57 -5.11 -15.68 -8.13
CA ILE A 57 -5.18 -16.10 -6.71
C ILE A 57 -6.61 -15.98 -6.21
N GLY A 58 -7.29 -14.85 -6.47
CA GLY A 58 -8.69 -14.66 -6.06
C GLY A 58 -9.64 -15.68 -6.69
N GLY A 59 -9.51 -15.93 -7.99
CA GLY A 59 -10.28 -16.95 -8.69
C GLY A 59 -10.10 -18.34 -8.08
N LEU A 60 -8.87 -18.72 -7.75
CA LEU A 60 -8.57 -19.99 -7.09
C LEU A 60 -9.08 -20.01 -5.65
N TRP A 61 -8.91 -18.92 -4.90
CA TRP A 61 -9.24 -18.81 -3.48
C TRP A 61 -10.73 -18.99 -3.21
N TYR A 62 -11.55 -18.33 -4.01
CA TYR A 62 -13.00 -18.39 -3.92
C TYR A 62 -13.61 -19.47 -4.83
N SER A 63 -12.79 -20.34 -5.43
CA SER A 63 -13.29 -21.49 -6.19
C SER A 63 -13.90 -22.57 -5.28
N PRO A 64 -14.82 -23.41 -5.81
CA PRO A 64 -15.34 -24.56 -5.06
C PRO A 64 -14.29 -25.58 -4.63
N ALA A 65 -13.11 -25.58 -5.26
CA ALA A 65 -12.00 -26.49 -4.95
C ALA A 65 -11.19 -26.05 -3.72
N MET A 66 -11.29 -24.78 -3.33
CA MET A 66 -10.54 -24.22 -2.19
C MET A 66 -11.52 -23.72 -1.11
N PHE A 67 -11.61 -22.41 -0.87
CA PHE A 67 -12.43 -21.86 0.23
C PHE A 67 -13.82 -21.38 -0.20
N GLY A 68 -14.16 -21.44 -1.50
CA GLY A 68 -15.42 -20.90 -2.02
C GLY A 68 -16.68 -21.44 -1.35
N ARG A 69 -16.76 -22.76 -1.10
CA ARG A 69 -17.91 -23.36 -0.41
C ARG A 69 -18.05 -22.87 1.03
N ARG A 70 -16.94 -22.80 1.77
CA ARG A 70 -16.90 -22.31 3.15
C ARG A 70 -17.25 -20.83 3.23
N TRP A 71 -16.71 -20.03 2.30
CA TRP A 71 -17.04 -18.62 2.17
C TRP A 71 -18.53 -18.41 1.91
N MET A 72 -19.14 -19.14 0.96
CA MET A 72 -20.58 -19.03 0.66
C MET A 72 -21.44 -19.32 1.89
N MET A 73 -21.14 -20.39 2.64
CA MET A 73 -21.83 -20.69 3.89
C MET A 73 -21.64 -19.58 4.92
N ALA A 74 -20.42 -19.04 5.04
CA ALA A 74 -20.08 -18.00 6.00
C ALA A 74 -20.75 -16.65 5.71
N VAL A 75 -21.04 -16.34 4.44
CA VAL A 75 -21.83 -15.15 4.04
C VAL A 75 -23.33 -15.42 3.92
N GLY A 76 -23.78 -16.64 4.21
CA GLY A 76 -25.19 -17.03 4.16
C GLY A 76 -25.80 -17.03 2.76
N LYS A 77 -24.99 -17.21 1.70
CA LYS A 77 -25.46 -17.21 0.31
C LYS A 77 -25.56 -18.63 -0.25
N THR A 78 -26.63 -18.88 -0.98
CA THR A 78 -26.82 -20.08 -1.79
C THR A 78 -26.05 -19.98 -3.11
N GLU A 79 -25.77 -21.13 -3.72
CA GLU A 79 -25.11 -21.17 -5.04
C GLU A 79 -25.97 -20.47 -6.11
N GLU A 80 -27.30 -20.59 -6.00
CA GLU A 80 -28.26 -19.94 -6.91
C GLU A 80 -28.20 -18.42 -6.81
N GLU A 81 -28.11 -17.87 -5.60
CA GLU A 81 -27.95 -16.42 -5.40
C GLU A 81 -26.62 -15.91 -5.96
N CYS A 82 -25.54 -16.68 -5.80
CA CYS A 82 -24.24 -16.36 -6.40
C CYS A 82 -24.27 -16.42 -7.94
N LYS A 83 -25.15 -17.25 -8.54
CA LYS A 83 -25.33 -17.36 -10.00
C LYS A 83 -26.18 -16.22 -10.59
N LYS A 84 -27.08 -15.61 -9.82
CA LYS A 84 -27.99 -14.55 -10.28
C LYS A 84 -27.33 -13.18 -10.51
N GLY A 85 -26.12 -12.95 -9.98
CA GLY A 85 -25.40 -11.69 -10.13
C GLY A 85 -24.75 -11.50 -11.50
N ASN A 86 -24.47 -10.25 -11.88
CA ASN A 86 -23.68 -9.94 -13.08
C ASN A 86 -22.21 -10.30 -12.86
N ARG A 87 -21.83 -11.54 -13.22
CA ARG A 87 -20.46 -12.05 -13.05
C ARG A 87 -19.42 -11.20 -13.77
N SER A 88 -19.73 -10.69 -14.96
CA SER A 88 -18.76 -9.91 -15.73
C SER A 88 -18.39 -8.62 -15.00
N VAL A 89 -19.37 -7.92 -14.44
CA VAL A 89 -19.12 -6.71 -13.62
C VAL A 89 -18.30 -7.05 -12.38
N ALA A 90 -18.61 -8.15 -11.70
CA ALA A 90 -17.85 -8.58 -10.52
C ALA A 90 -16.39 -8.94 -10.84
N LEU A 91 -16.16 -9.66 -11.95
CA LEU A 91 -14.81 -10.04 -12.39
C LEU A 91 -13.99 -8.83 -12.84
N ILE A 92 -14.59 -7.92 -13.62
CA ILE A 92 -13.93 -6.67 -14.03
C ILE A 92 -13.61 -5.83 -12.78
N GLY A 93 -14.56 -5.69 -11.86
CA GLY A 93 -14.37 -4.96 -10.61
C GLY A 93 -13.25 -5.54 -9.76
N ALA A 94 -13.17 -6.87 -9.63
CA ALA A 94 -12.10 -7.54 -8.90
C ALA A 94 -10.73 -7.35 -9.56
N PHE A 95 -10.66 -7.38 -10.89
CA PHE A 95 -9.40 -7.12 -11.61
C PHE A 95 -8.94 -5.66 -11.45
N VAL A 96 -9.87 -4.70 -11.55
CA VAL A 96 -9.57 -3.28 -11.31
C VAL A 96 -9.12 -3.05 -9.87
N ALA A 97 -9.75 -3.70 -8.89
CA ALA A 97 -9.31 -3.65 -7.50
C ALA A 97 -7.89 -4.21 -7.32
N ALA A 98 -7.56 -5.33 -7.96
CA ALA A 98 -6.21 -5.89 -7.94
C ALA A 98 -5.17 -4.94 -8.57
N LEU A 99 -5.52 -4.26 -9.68
CA LEU A 99 -4.67 -3.24 -10.31
C LEU A 99 -4.43 -2.05 -9.38
N MET A 100 -5.47 -1.53 -8.74
CA MET A 100 -5.34 -0.43 -7.78
C MET A 100 -4.44 -0.82 -6.61
N MET A 101 -4.63 -2.01 -6.04
CA MET A 101 -3.77 -2.52 -4.98
C MET A 101 -2.31 -2.64 -5.42
N ALA A 102 -2.06 -3.21 -6.60
CA ALA A 102 -0.71 -3.36 -7.15
C ALA A 102 -0.03 -2.01 -7.38
N TYR A 103 -0.77 -1.03 -7.90
CA TYR A 103 -0.24 0.31 -8.13
C TYR A 103 0.14 1.02 -6.82
N VAL A 104 -0.74 0.98 -5.82
CA VAL A 104 -0.47 1.58 -4.50
C VAL A 104 0.71 0.88 -3.81
N LEU A 105 0.79 -0.45 -3.88
CA LEU A 105 1.91 -1.18 -3.30
C LEU A 105 3.25 -0.88 -4.02
N ALA A 106 3.22 -0.65 -5.34
CA ALA A 106 4.39 -0.22 -6.10
C ALA A 106 4.90 1.15 -5.64
N ILE A 107 3.99 2.07 -5.32
CA ILE A 107 4.33 3.37 -4.73
C ILE A 107 5.03 3.18 -3.36
N PHE A 108 4.48 2.31 -2.50
CA PHE A 108 5.09 2.03 -1.19
C PHE A 108 6.48 1.40 -1.31
N ILE A 109 6.66 0.48 -2.26
CA ILE A 109 7.97 -0.12 -2.58
C ILE A 109 8.96 0.95 -3.06
N GLY A 110 8.51 1.87 -3.92
CA GLY A 110 9.32 3.00 -4.38
C GLY A 110 9.71 3.95 -3.25
N PHE A 111 8.78 4.30 -2.36
CA PHE A 111 9.06 5.12 -1.17
C PHE A 111 10.02 4.45 -0.20
N ALA A 112 9.86 3.15 0.03
CA ALA A 112 10.75 2.37 0.87
C ALA A 112 12.11 2.07 0.21
N GLN A 113 12.27 2.42 -1.07
CA GLN A 113 13.43 2.11 -1.90
C GLN A 113 13.82 0.62 -1.82
N ALA A 114 12.83 -0.27 -1.79
CA ALA A 114 13.10 -1.70 -1.67
C ALA A 114 13.81 -2.24 -2.92
N LYS A 115 14.85 -3.04 -2.69
CA LYS A 115 15.74 -3.61 -3.72
C LYS A 115 15.78 -5.14 -3.72
N THR A 116 15.03 -5.75 -2.81
CA THR A 116 15.01 -7.20 -2.64
C THR A 116 13.59 -7.71 -2.51
N ILE A 117 13.38 -8.95 -2.95
CA ILE A 117 12.11 -9.67 -2.78
C ILE A 117 11.67 -9.67 -1.31
N PHE A 118 12.60 -9.91 -0.38
CA PHE A 118 12.31 -9.94 1.06
C PHE A 118 11.77 -8.60 1.58
N GLN A 119 12.34 -7.48 1.12
CA GLN A 119 11.82 -6.15 1.46
C GLN A 119 10.42 -5.93 0.86
N GLY A 120 10.19 -6.34 -0.40
CA GLY A 120 8.87 -6.29 -1.03
C GLY A 120 7.80 -7.08 -0.27
N VAL A 121 8.12 -8.31 0.14
CA VAL A 121 7.26 -9.16 0.98
C VAL A 121 6.97 -8.49 2.32
N THR A 122 7.99 -7.89 2.95
CA THR A 122 7.86 -7.20 4.24
C THR A 122 6.95 -5.97 4.12
N ILE A 123 7.05 -5.21 3.03
CA ILE A 123 6.15 -4.08 2.75
C ILE A 123 4.72 -4.58 2.51
N GLY A 124 4.55 -5.67 1.78
CA GLY A 124 3.26 -6.35 1.61
C GLY A 124 2.65 -6.78 2.95
N LEU A 125 3.46 -7.37 3.84
CA LEU A 125 3.05 -7.78 5.17
C LEU A 125 2.57 -6.59 6.01
N TRP A 126 3.34 -5.51 6.09
CA TRP A 126 2.94 -4.33 6.88
C TRP A 126 1.74 -3.61 6.29
N SER A 127 1.63 -3.58 4.96
CA SER A 127 0.44 -3.07 4.27
C SER A 127 -0.80 -3.90 4.65
N TRP A 128 -0.66 -5.22 4.70
CA TRP A 128 -1.73 -6.11 5.16
C TRP A 128 -2.08 -5.86 6.63
N VAL A 129 -1.10 -5.78 7.53
CA VAL A 129 -1.34 -5.55 8.96
C VAL A 129 -2.12 -4.26 9.18
N GLY A 130 -1.65 -3.16 8.60
CA GLY A 130 -2.21 -1.83 8.83
C GLY A 130 -3.55 -1.58 8.13
N PHE A 131 -3.70 -2.04 6.88
CA PHE A 131 -4.83 -1.65 6.03
C PHE A 131 -5.84 -2.76 5.76
N VAL A 132 -5.56 -3.99 6.21
CA VAL A 132 -6.49 -5.12 6.05
C VAL A 132 -6.79 -5.78 7.39
N ALA A 133 -5.77 -6.31 8.08
CA ALA A 133 -5.96 -7.06 9.32
C ALA A 133 -6.58 -6.19 10.41
N ALA A 134 -5.99 -5.01 10.68
CA ALA A 134 -6.50 -4.10 11.70
C ALA A 134 -7.96 -3.66 11.46
N PRO A 135 -8.36 -3.12 10.28
CA PRO A 135 -9.74 -2.70 10.08
C PRO A 135 -10.73 -3.85 10.03
N THR A 136 -10.36 -5.00 9.45
CA THR A 136 -11.29 -6.15 9.38
C THR A 136 -11.42 -6.89 10.71
N LEU A 137 -10.45 -6.76 11.61
CA LEU A 137 -10.57 -7.27 12.97
C LEU A 137 -11.73 -6.59 13.70
N SER A 138 -11.93 -5.29 13.50
CA SER A 138 -13.12 -4.59 14.02
C SER A 138 -14.42 -5.16 13.47
N ASN A 139 -14.48 -5.52 12.18
CA ASN A 139 -15.66 -6.18 11.61
C ASN A 139 -15.94 -7.55 12.25
N TYR A 140 -14.89 -8.30 12.57
CA TYR A 140 -15.01 -9.55 13.31
C TYR A 140 -15.51 -9.33 14.74
N LEU A 141 -14.97 -8.35 15.45
CA LEU A 141 -15.31 -8.10 16.85
C LEU A 141 -16.68 -7.45 17.04
N PHE A 142 -17.09 -6.56 16.14
CA PHE A 142 -18.26 -5.71 16.33
C PHE A 142 -19.37 -5.90 15.29
N SER A 143 -19.06 -6.34 14.07
CA SER A 143 -20.04 -6.48 12.98
C SER A 143 -20.53 -7.91 12.79
N GLY A 144 -20.20 -8.81 13.72
CA GLY A 144 -20.73 -10.18 13.75
C GLY A 144 -20.24 -11.09 12.63
N TRP A 145 -19.11 -10.77 11.98
CA TRP A 145 -18.53 -11.69 10.99
C TRP A 145 -18.17 -13.02 11.65
N SER A 146 -18.49 -14.13 10.99
CA SER A 146 -18.04 -15.44 11.45
C SER A 146 -16.51 -15.54 11.39
N ARG A 147 -15.93 -16.39 12.24
CA ARG A 147 -14.48 -16.68 12.24
C ARG A 147 -14.00 -17.11 10.85
N ASP A 148 -14.79 -17.94 10.17
CA ASP A 148 -14.47 -18.42 8.82
C ASP A 148 -14.44 -17.26 7.81
N LEU A 149 -15.42 -16.35 7.85
CA LEU A 149 -15.45 -15.20 6.96
C LEU A 149 -14.24 -14.29 7.17
N TYR A 150 -13.91 -14.01 8.44
CA TYR A 150 -12.75 -13.21 8.79
C TYR A 150 -11.45 -13.86 8.28
N LEU A 151 -11.23 -15.14 8.58
CA LEU A 151 -10.00 -15.85 8.21
C LEU A 151 -9.87 -16.01 6.69
N ILE A 152 -10.93 -16.39 5.98
CA ILE A 152 -10.87 -16.59 4.53
C ILE A 152 -10.53 -15.28 3.82
N ASN A 153 -11.20 -14.18 4.19
CA ASN A 153 -10.95 -12.88 3.56
C ASN A 153 -9.58 -12.32 3.93
N ASN A 154 -9.17 -12.41 5.21
CA ASN A 154 -7.89 -11.87 5.63
C ASN A 154 -6.70 -12.63 5.06
N SER A 155 -6.76 -13.95 5.06
CA SER A 155 -5.69 -14.79 4.51
C SER A 155 -5.54 -14.62 2.99
N TYR A 156 -6.65 -14.44 2.26
CA TYR A 156 -6.63 -14.08 0.85
C TYR A 156 -5.80 -12.81 0.60
N TYR A 157 -6.11 -11.72 1.31
CA TYR A 157 -5.40 -10.46 1.14
C TYR A 157 -3.95 -10.54 1.64
N LEU A 158 -3.66 -11.31 2.69
CA LEU A 158 -2.30 -11.55 3.15
C LEU A 158 -1.48 -12.18 2.03
N VAL A 159 -1.88 -13.35 1.53
CA VAL A 159 -1.16 -14.05 0.46
C VAL A 159 -1.03 -13.16 -0.77
N SER A 160 -2.11 -12.47 -1.15
CA SER A 160 -2.12 -11.56 -2.29
C SER A 160 -1.09 -10.44 -2.14
N LEU A 161 -1.02 -9.78 -0.99
CA LEU A 161 -0.09 -8.67 -0.75
C LEU A 161 1.37 -9.15 -0.62
N LEU A 162 1.62 -10.31 -0.03
CA LEU A 162 2.97 -10.90 0.02
C LEU A 162 3.48 -11.23 -1.38
N VAL A 163 2.66 -11.91 -2.21
CA VAL A 163 3.03 -12.26 -3.59
C VAL A 163 3.17 -11.00 -4.44
N MET A 164 2.22 -10.07 -4.34
CA MET A 164 2.25 -8.80 -5.07
C MET A 164 3.50 -7.98 -4.71
N GLY A 165 3.85 -7.90 -3.42
CA GLY A 165 5.05 -7.22 -2.97
C GLY A 165 6.35 -7.88 -3.46
N ALA A 166 6.40 -9.21 -3.44
CA ALA A 166 7.51 -9.98 -4.00
C ALA A 166 7.69 -9.70 -5.50
N VAL A 167 6.59 -9.79 -6.26
CA VAL A 167 6.56 -9.52 -7.71
C VAL A 167 7.08 -8.12 -7.96
N LEU A 168 6.45 -7.09 -7.41
CA LEU A 168 6.83 -5.71 -7.67
C LEU A 168 8.30 -5.39 -7.33
N ALA A 169 8.83 -5.93 -6.23
CA ALA A 169 10.22 -5.73 -5.83
C ALA A 169 11.26 -6.47 -6.69
N MET A 170 10.84 -7.39 -7.58
CA MET A 170 11.76 -7.98 -8.58
C MET A 170 12.07 -7.02 -9.73
N TRP A 171 11.29 -5.95 -9.91
CA TRP A 171 11.45 -4.96 -10.98
C TRP A 171 11.97 -3.59 -10.47
N THR A 172 12.55 -3.53 -9.27
CA THR A 172 13.08 -2.29 -8.65
C THR A 172 14.59 -2.26 -8.50
#